data_AF-A0A922L5S5-F1
#
_entry.id   AF-A0A922L5S5-F1
#
_cell.length_a   1.000
_cell.length_b   1.000
_cell.length_c   1.000
_cell.angle_alpha   90.00
_cell.angle_beta   90.00
_cell.angle_gamma   90.00
#
_symmetry.space_group_name_H-M   'P 1'
#
loop_
_entity.id
_entity.type
_entity.pdbx_description
1 polymer ?
#
loop_
_entity_poly.entity_id
_entity_poly.type
_entity_poly.pdbx_seq_one_letter_code
_entity_poly.pdbx_strand_id
1 'polypeptide(L)'
;MLEIINLNVGGKRFTTSKSTLCSVSDTFFTAMLMGGIPTSRDDSGAIFIDRDPDLFAIILNYLRTNKLHNVNEHNFDSLMDEAKFFSITPLVKKLELRENMMSAQTCGGNILFESLLKSNQSSEVKQMIPFDRGLAVVFNHFIKFYFFSDNNGWKCVFDFEYNSDEIELVDFVLESSSVRQFLIAIYSKEIILWKNGENLHNNNQYNDPYNDPYRPRRVPIEIDKFIEIGHYNLKNCRVDSLFFIRSQLVTLCKKKGRIGIWKNSRLFEQDLKENDTVSVITAFNKTMMDYLFLCSNHGVIYLIDMQKLPFRLSDGDLLINEFYKDP
;
A
#
# COMPACT_ATOMS: atom_id res chain seq x y z
N MET A 1 -6.10 -31.79 17.95
CA MET A 1 -6.79 -31.65 19.25
C MET A 1 -6.34 -30.33 19.86
N LEU A 2 -7.24 -29.52 20.41
CA LEU A 2 -6.85 -28.27 21.10
C LEU A 2 -6.11 -28.65 22.39
N GLU A 3 -4.81 -28.39 22.44
CA GLU A 3 -4.01 -28.60 23.65
C GLU A 3 -4.32 -27.47 24.65
N ILE A 4 -5.01 -27.83 25.73
CA ILE A 4 -5.44 -26.90 26.79
C ILE A 4 -4.29 -26.69 27.77
N ILE A 5 -4.04 -25.43 28.11
CA ILE A 5 -3.03 -24.99 29.07
C ILE A 5 -3.73 -24.25 30.21
N ASN A 6 -3.43 -24.68 31.44
CA ASN A 6 -3.90 -24.03 32.66
C ASN A 6 -2.74 -23.24 33.29
N LEU A 7 -3.00 -21.98 33.59
CA LEU A 7 -2.05 -21.04 34.19
C LEU A 7 -2.60 -20.55 35.52
N ASN A 8 -1.72 -20.33 36.49
CA ASN A 8 -1.99 -19.61 37.72
C ASN A 8 -1.13 -18.35 37.71
N VAL A 9 -1.73 -17.19 37.44
CA VAL A 9 -1.03 -15.91 37.36
C VAL A 9 -1.33 -15.11 38.61
N GLY A 10 -0.33 -14.88 39.46
CA GLY A 10 -0.49 -14.12 40.71
C GLY A 10 -1.59 -14.65 41.66
N GLY A 11 -1.92 -15.95 41.59
CA GLY A 11 -2.99 -16.58 42.36
C GLY A 11 -4.33 -16.75 41.61
N LYS A 12 -4.52 -16.12 40.44
CA LYS A 12 -5.73 -16.24 39.63
C LYS A 12 -5.55 -17.28 38.53
N ARG A 13 -6.52 -18.16 38.37
CA ARG A 13 -6.48 -19.23 37.36
C ARG A 13 -6.98 -18.76 35.99
N PHE A 14 -6.25 -19.15 34.96
CA PHE A 14 -6.59 -18.93 33.56
C PHE A 14 -6.51 -20.23 32.78
N THR A 15 -7.45 -20.42 31.86
CA THR A 15 -7.45 -21.55 30.92
C THR A 15 -7.43 -21.02 29.49
N THR A 16 -6.53 -21.55 28.67
CA THR A 16 -6.37 -21.16 27.27
C THR A 16 -5.84 -22.33 26.44
N SER A 17 -5.62 -22.14 25.13
CA SER A 17 -4.95 -23.12 24.29
C SER A 17 -3.47 -22.78 24.08
N LYS A 18 -2.67 -23.80 23.79
CA LYS A 18 -1.29 -23.63 23.30
C LYS A 18 -1.21 -22.75 22.07
N SER A 19 -2.15 -22.89 21.14
CA SER A 19 -2.20 -22.05 19.93
C SER A 19 -2.37 -20.56 20.23
N THR A 20 -3.11 -20.21 21.28
CA THR A 20 -3.21 -18.81 21.72
C THR A 20 -1.89 -18.31 22.31
N LEU A 21 -1.26 -19.09 23.20
CA LEU A 21 0.01 -18.69 23.82
C LEU A 21 1.17 -18.59 22.80
N CYS A 22 1.11 -19.40 21.74
CA CYS A 22 2.06 -19.38 20.63
C CYS A 22 1.59 -18.56 19.42
N SER A 23 0.58 -17.70 19.55
CA SER A 23 0.09 -16.87 18.43
C SER A 23 1.10 -15.81 17.98
N VAL A 24 2.06 -15.50 18.84
CA VAL A 24 3.25 -14.68 18.58
C VAL A 24 4.48 -15.55 18.87
N SER A 25 5.42 -15.60 17.92
CA SER A 25 6.69 -16.31 18.10
C SER A 25 7.64 -15.55 19.03
N ASP A 26 8.63 -16.25 19.57
CA ASP A 26 9.75 -15.67 20.31
C ASP A 26 9.33 -14.85 21.55
N THR A 27 8.32 -15.35 22.26
CA THR A 27 7.81 -14.78 23.50
C THR A 27 8.23 -15.60 24.72
N PHE A 28 7.98 -15.04 25.91
CA PHE A 28 8.06 -15.78 27.17
C PHE A 28 7.28 -17.10 27.11
N PHE A 29 6.07 -17.10 26.56
CA PHE A 29 5.22 -18.30 26.52
C PHE A 29 5.76 -19.39 25.61
N THR A 30 6.33 -19.03 24.46
CA THR A 30 6.96 -20.02 23.57
C THR A 30 8.18 -20.64 24.24
N ALA A 31 9.02 -19.84 24.90
CA ALA A 31 10.18 -20.35 25.63
C ALA A 31 9.76 -21.22 26.82
N MET A 32 8.74 -20.79 27.58
CA MET A 32 8.15 -21.53 28.69
C MET A 32 7.62 -22.91 28.25
N LEU A 33 6.87 -22.97 27.17
CA LEU A 33 6.28 -24.23 26.67
C LEU A 33 7.30 -25.15 26.00
N MET A 34 8.42 -24.61 25.51
CA MET A 34 9.56 -25.38 24.99
C MET A 34 10.52 -25.86 26.08
N GLY A 35 10.24 -25.56 27.35
CA GLY A 35 11.11 -25.92 28.48
C GLY A 35 12.37 -25.06 28.61
N GLY A 36 12.44 -23.95 27.87
CA GLY A 36 13.54 -22.98 27.96
C GLY A 36 13.48 -22.08 29.19
N ILE A 37 12.37 -22.10 29.94
CA ILE A 37 12.22 -21.35 31.20
C ILE A 37 11.76 -22.32 32.29
N PRO A 38 12.42 -22.37 33.46
CA PRO A 38 11.95 -23.14 34.61
C PRO A 38 10.54 -22.70 35.03
N THR A 39 9.63 -23.65 35.20
CA THR A 39 8.24 -23.39 35.61
C THR A 39 7.88 -24.13 36.89
N SER A 40 7.36 -23.40 37.87
CA SER A 40 6.70 -23.97 39.03
C SER A 40 5.25 -24.29 38.69
N ARG A 41 4.65 -25.26 39.39
CA ARG A 41 3.23 -25.59 39.28
C ARG A 41 2.55 -25.48 40.62
N ASP A 42 1.28 -25.08 40.62
CA ASP A 42 0.44 -25.10 41.82
C ASP A 42 -0.06 -26.53 42.13
N ASP A 43 -0.80 -26.69 43.23
CA ASP A 43 -1.34 -27.98 43.66
C ASP A 43 -2.30 -28.63 42.65
N SER A 44 -2.84 -27.86 41.70
CA SER A 44 -3.68 -28.38 40.61
C SER A 44 -2.90 -28.76 39.36
N GLY A 45 -1.58 -28.55 39.36
CA GLY A 45 -0.71 -28.75 38.21
C GLY A 45 -0.73 -27.60 37.20
N ALA A 46 -1.37 -26.47 37.51
CA ALA A 46 -1.35 -25.28 36.65
C ALA A 46 0.03 -24.60 36.72
N ILE A 47 0.52 -24.08 35.58
CA ILE A 47 1.81 -23.40 35.52
C ILE A 47 1.70 -22.07 36.26
N PHE A 48 2.53 -21.86 37.28
CA PHE A 48 2.54 -20.64 38.07
C PHE A 48 3.39 -19.55 37.42
N ILE A 49 2.85 -18.33 37.36
CA ILE A 49 3.48 -17.12 36.84
C ILE A 49 3.28 -16.03 37.89
N ASP A 50 4.37 -15.54 38.46
CA ASP A 50 4.34 -14.53 39.53
C ASP A 50 4.20 -13.11 38.96
N ARG A 51 3.05 -12.82 38.32
CA ARG A 51 2.72 -11.55 37.66
C ARG A 51 1.29 -11.11 37.96
N ASP A 52 0.96 -9.88 37.58
CA ASP A 52 -0.36 -9.30 37.80
C ASP A 52 -1.45 -10.02 36.98
N PRO A 53 -2.48 -10.59 37.64
CA PRO A 53 -3.54 -11.33 36.96
C PRO A 53 -4.46 -10.46 36.09
N ASP A 54 -4.71 -9.22 36.47
CA ASP A 54 -5.68 -8.36 35.78
C ASP A 54 -5.08 -7.77 34.50
N LEU A 55 -3.79 -7.39 34.54
CA LEU A 55 -3.05 -7.02 33.33
C LEU A 55 -2.84 -8.22 32.40
N PHE A 56 -2.57 -9.41 32.96
CA PHE A 56 -2.46 -10.63 32.17
C PHE A 56 -3.75 -10.96 31.41
N ALA A 57 -4.92 -10.64 31.94
CA ALA A 57 -6.19 -10.83 31.23
C ALA A 57 -6.25 -10.00 29.92
N ILE A 58 -5.69 -8.79 29.93
CA ILE A 58 -5.59 -7.93 28.73
C ILE A 58 -4.60 -8.57 27.73
N ILE A 59 -3.43 -8.99 28.19
CA ILE A 59 -2.42 -9.69 27.39
C ILE A 59 -3.02 -10.93 26.71
N LEU A 60 -3.74 -11.75 27.47
CA LEU A 60 -4.33 -12.99 26.96
C LEU A 60 -5.40 -12.71 25.89
N ASN A 61 -6.22 -11.68 26.07
CA ASN A 61 -7.20 -11.27 25.06
C ASN A 61 -6.55 -10.70 23.80
N TYR A 62 -5.43 -9.99 23.95
CA TYR A 62 -4.61 -9.57 22.82
C TYR A 62 -4.08 -10.78 22.04
N LEU A 63 -3.53 -11.81 22.72
CA LEU A 63 -3.04 -13.02 22.06
C LEU A 63 -4.14 -13.82 21.33
N ARG A 64 -5.40 -13.69 21.76
CA ARG A 64 -6.58 -14.31 21.12
C ARG A 64 -7.06 -13.56 19.87
N THR A 65 -7.04 -12.23 19.91
CA THR A 65 -7.75 -11.40 18.93
C THR A 65 -6.85 -10.51 18.07
N ASN A 66 -5.58 -10.37 18.47
CA ASN A 66 -4.63 -9.37 17.96
C ASN A 66 -5.13 -7.91 18.08
N LYS A 67 -6.11 -7.66 18.96
CA LYS A 67 -6.71 -6.36 19.24
C LYS A 67 -6.46 -5.95 20.69
N LEU A 68 -6.26 -4.65 20.90
CA LEU A 68 -6.02 -4.08 22.22
C LEU A 68 -7.34 -3.52 22.75
N HIS A 69 -7.83 -4.10 23.84
CA HIS A 69 -9.06 -3.70 24.52
C HIS A 69 -8.76 -3.39 25.99
N ASN A 70 -9.60 -2.57 26.63
CA ASN A 70 -9.51 -2.25 28.06
C ASN A 70 -8.19 -1.58 28.51
N VAL A 71 -7.60 -0.76 27.64
CA VAL A 71 -6.39 0.03 27.94
C VAL A 71 -6.75 1.49 28.08
N ASN A 72 -6.43 2.06 29.24
CA ASN A 72 -6.68 3.45 29.64
C ASN A 72 -5.41 4.06 30.24
N GLU A 73 -5.46 5.35 30.58
CA GLU A 73 -4.31 6.08 31.13
C GLU A 73 -3.79 5.48 32.44
N HIS A 74 -4.66 4.87 33.25
CA HIS A 74 -4.28 4.33 34.56
C HIS A 74 -3.54 3.00 34.49
N ASN A 75 -3.76 2.20 33.45
CA ASN A 75 -3.13 0.88 33.30
C ASN A 75 -2.09 0.82 32.18
N PHE A 76 -1.86 1.92 31.46
CA PHE A 76 -1.00 1.95 30.29
C PHE A 76 0.45 1.57 30.62
N ASP A 77 1.08 2.25 31.59
CA ASP A 77 2.47 2.03 31.96
C ASP A 77 2.69 0.61 32.50
N SER A 78 1.80 0.15 33.39
CA SER A 78 1.90 -1.21 33.93
C SER A 78 1.68 -2.28 32.86
N LEU A 79 0.78 -2.04 31.90
CA LEU A 79 0.58 -2.97 30.77
C LEU A 79 1.79 -2.98 29.82
N MET A 80 2.46 -1.84 29.63
CA MET A 80 3.72 -1.76 28.88
C MET A 80 4.80 -2.62 29.53
N ASP A 81 4.92 -2.55 30.86
CA ASP A 81 5.88 -3.37 31.61
C ASP A 81 5.56 -4.86 31.50
N GLU A 82 4.29 -5.26 31.59
CA GLU A 82 3.89 -6.67 31.36
C GLU A 82 4.16 -7.12 29.91
N ALA A 83 3.87 -6.28 28.92
CA ALA A 83 4.12 -6.60 27.51
C ALA A 83 5.62 -6.83 27.24
N LYS A 84 6.49 -6.02 27.88
CA LYS A 84 7.95 -6.18 27.84
C LYS A 84 8.39 -7.45 28.58
N PHE A 85 7.86 -7.70 29.78
CA PHE A 85 8.14 -8.91 30.56
C PHE A 85 7.85 -10.18 29.76
N PHE A 86 6.64 -10.28 29.18
CA PHE A 86 6.26 -11.42 28.35
C PHE A 86 6.91 -11.43 26.96
N SER A 87 7.73 -10.43 26.63
CA SER A 87 8.44 -10.27 25.36
C SER A 87 7.50 -10.28 24.14
N ILE A 88 6.31 -9.68 24.27
CA ILE A 88 5.31 -9.62 23.19
C ILE A 88 5.61 -8.39 22.32
N THR A 89 6.65 -8.50 21.49
CA THR A 89 7.16 -7.39 20.66
C THR A 89 6.07 -6.65 19.86
N PRO A 90 5.10 -7.33 19.20
CA PRO A 90 4.04 -6.63 18.49
C PRO A 90 3.13 -5.79 19.39
N LEU A 91 2.92 -6.20 20.64
CA LEU A 91 2.14 -5.44 21.61
C LEU A 91 2.92 -4.24 22.15
N VAL A 92 4.20 -4.42 22.47
CA VAL A 92 5.08 -3.32 22.91
C VAL A 92 5.08 -2.19 21.88
N LYS A 93 5.30 -2.51 20.60
CA LYS A 93 5.25 -1.53 19.51
C LYS A 93 3.90 -0.81 19.41
N LYS A 94 2.80 -1.55 19.54
CA LYS A 94 1.44 -0.99 19.52
C LYS A 94 1.19 -0.02 20.68
N LEU A 95 1.73 -0.31 21.86
CA LEU A 95 1.66 0.59 23.02
C LEU A 95 2.54 1.83 22.81
N GLU A 96 3.81 1.68 22.40
CA GLU A 96 4.75 2.80 22.18
C GLU A 96 4.20 3.81 21.13
N LEU A 97 3.58 3.29 20.06
CA LEU A 97 2.92 4.14 19.07
C LEU A 97 1.76 4.93 19.68
N ARG A 98 0.96 4.32 20.55
CA ARG A 98 -0.15 4.99 21.24
C ARG A 98 0.36 6.10 22.16
N GLU A 99 1.44 5.87 22.90
CA GLU A 99 2.10 6.88 23.75
C GLU A 99 2.60 8.09 22.94
N ASN A 100 3.39 7.83 21.90
CA ASN A 100 3.93 8.87 21.02
C ASN A 100 2.80 9.73 20.41
N MET A 101 1.68 9.12 20.04
CA MET A 101 0.52 9.84 19.49
C MET A 101 -0.30 10.59 20.53
N MET A 102 -0.42 10.07 21.76
CA MET A 102 -1.05 10.82 22.86
C MET A 102 -0.25 12.07 23.23
N SER A 103 1.08 12.02 23.07
CA SER A 103 1.95 13.19 23.25
C SER A 103 1.88 14.19 22.07
N ALA A 104 1.43 13.76 20.89
CA ALA A 104 1.30 14.59 19.71
C ALA A 104 -0.12 15.16 19.59
N GLN A 105 -0.31 16.45 19.88
CA GLN A 105 -1.55 17.16 19.57
C GLN A 105 -1.79 17.19 18.06
N THR A 106 -2.62 16.30 17.53
CA THR A 106 -2.99 16.28 16.11
C THR A 106 -4.34 16.97 15.90
N CYS A 107 -4.40 17.90 14.94
CA CYS A 107 -5.59 18.64 14.56
C CYS A 107 -6.54 17.76 13.73
N GLY A 108 -7.25 16.83 14.36
CA GLY A 108 -8.18 15.93 13.66
C GLY A 108 -8.76 14.78 14.48
N GLY A 109 -8.29 14.59 15.72
CA GLY A 109 -8.64 13.44 16.54
C GLY A 109 -7.84 12.19 16.17
N ASN A 110 -7.70 11.28 17.13
CA ASN A 110 -6.87 10.08 16.99
C ASN A 110 -7.67 8.96 16.31
N ILE A 111 -7.82 9.01 14.99
CA ILE A 111 -8.32 7.85 14.22
C ILE A 111 -7.14 6.90 13.98
N LEU A 112 -6.96 5.96 14.91
CA LEU A 112 -5.99 4.88 14.83
C LEU A 112 -6.49 3.79 13.86
N PHE A 113 -5.95 3.77 12.64
CA PHE A 113 -5.97 2.58 11.79
C PHE A 113 -4.55 2.01 11.70
N GLU A 114 -4.15 1.28 12.73
CA GLU A 114 -2.92 0.52 12.71
C GLU A 114 -3.18 -0.81 11.99
N SER A 115 -2.63 -0.95 10.80
CA SER A 115 -2.48 -2.25 10.13
C SER A 115 -1.01 -2.47 9.85
N LEU A 116 -0.39 -3.38 10.60
CA LEU A 116 0.92 -3.89 10.24
C LEU A 116 0.73 -4.72 8.96
N LEU A 117 1.13 -4.17 7.83
CA LEU A 117 1.16 -4.90 6.58
C LEU A 117 2.22 -5.99 6.73
N LYS A 118 1.80 -7.22 7.05
CA LYS A 118 2.69 -8.37 7.12
C LYS A 118 3.32 -8.56 5.75
N SER A 119 4.57 -8.12 5.61
CA SER A 119 5.43 -8.57 4.52
C SER A 119 6.19 -9.77 5.01
N ASN A 120 5.95 -10.94 4.41
CA ASN A 120 6.81 -12.11 4.60
C ASN A 120 8.15 -11.94 3.84
N GLN A 121 8.43 -10.77 3.24
CA GLN A 121 9.58 -10.53 2.40
C GLN A 121 10.32 -9.23 2.78
N SER A 122 11.65 -9.28 2.76
CA SER A 122 12.56 -8.21 3.20
C SER A 122 12.91 -7.20 2.10
N SER A 123 12.09 -7.06 1.06
CA SER A 123 12.38 -6.14 -0.04
C SER A 123 12.11 -4.68 0.38
N GLU A 124 12.96 -3.76 -0.09
CA GLU A 124 12.82 -2.33 0.15
C GLU A 124 11.57 -1.78 -0.55
N VAL A 125 10.86 -0.87 0.13
CA VAL A 125 9.74 -0.14 -0.49
C VAL A 125 10.32 0.98 -1.36
N LYS A 126 10.09 0.90 -2.67
CA LYS A 126 10.54 1.91 -3.65
C LYS A 126 9.58 3.08 -3.79
N GLN A 127 8.28 2.81 -3.75
CA GLN A 127 7.24 3.82 -3.97
C GLN A 127 5.96 3.44 -3.23
N MET A 128 5.23 4.45 -2.75
CA MET A 128 3.89 4.30 -2.21
C MET A 128 2.94 5.23 -2.97
N ILE A 129 1.86 4.67 -3.52
CA ILE A 129 0.93 5.40 -4.38
C ILE A 129 -0.46 5.29 -3.76
N PRO A 130 -1.01 6.38 -3.18
CA PRO A 130 -2.38 6.40 -2.70
C PRO A 130 -3.36 6.52 -3.88
N PHE A 131 -4.53 5.91 -3.75
CA PHE A 131 -5.62 6.01 -4.71
C PHE A 131 -6.95 5.79 -3.98
N ASP A 132 -8.06 6.40 -4.42
CA ASP A 132 -9.41 6.27 -3.83
C ASP A 132 -9.44 5.79 -2.35
N ARG A 133 -9.83 4.52 -2.09
CA ARG A 133 -9.78 3.87 -0.76
C ARG A 133 -8.66 2.83 -0.65
N GLY A 134 -7.52 3.07 -1.27
CA GLY A 134 -6.45 2.11 -1.44
C GLY A 134 -5.05 2.72 -1.42
N LEU A 135 -4.08 1.82 -1.34
CA LEU A 135 -2.66 2.13 -1.29
C LEU A 135 -1.89 1.03 -2.02
N ALA A 136 -1.14 1.41 -3.05
CA ALA A 136 -0.19 0.51 -3.67
C ALA A 136 1.19 0.71 -3.04
N VAL A 137 1.86 -0.39 -2.72
CA VAL A 137 3.21 -0.40 -2.18
C VAL A 137 4.09 -1.15 -3.16
N VAL A 138 5.07 -0.45 -3.72
CA VAL A 138 5.97 -0.94 -4.78
C VAL A 138 7.27 -1.41 -4.15
N PHE A 139 7.70 -2.60 -4.54
CA PHE A 139 8.97 -3.24 -4.17
C PHE A 139 9.81 -3.48 -5.42
N ASN A 140 10.98 -4.11 -5.30
CA ASN A 140 11.89 -4.30 -6.44
C ASN A 140 11.27 -5.08 -7.61
N HIS A 141 10.44 -6.09 -7.34
CA HIS A 141 9.89 -6.99 -8.37
C HIS A 141 8.40 -7.27 -8.20
N PHE A 142 7.70 -6.54 -7.33
CA PHE A 142 6.26 -6.72 -7.17
C PHE A 142 5.61 -5.48 -6.60
N ILE A 143 4.29 -5.38 -6.78
CA ILE A 143 3.47 -4.29 -6.26
C ILE A 143 2.36 -4.92 -5.43
N LYS A 144 2.16 -4.46 -4.20
CA LYS A 144 1.04 -4.91 -3.34
C LYS A 144 -0.02 -3.84 -3.28
N PHE A 145 -1.27 -4.23 -3.51
CA PHE A 145 -2.43 -3.35 -3.48
C PHE A 145 -3.26 -3.62 -2.23
N TYR A 146 -3.27 -2.63 -1.35
CA TYR A 146 -4.05 -2.62 -0.13
C TYR A 146 -5.30 -1.80 -0.33
N PHE A 147 -6.43 -2.30 0.16
CA PHE A 147 -7.68 -1.54 0.20
C PHE A 147 -8.12 -1.39 1.64
N PHE A 148 -8.59 -0.18 1.95
CA PHE A 148 -9.16 0.14 3.23
C PHE A 148 -10.67 -0.17 3.25
N SER A 149 -11.14 -0.70 4.37
CA SER A 149 -12.57 -0.80 4.66
C SER A 149 -12.82 -0.61 6.14
N ASP A 150 -13.91 0.08 6.47
CA ASP A 150 -14.24 0.45 7.86
C ASP A 150 -14.30 -0.77 8.79
N ASN A 151 -14.84 -1.89 8.29
CA ASN A 151 -15.02 -3.12 9.08
C ASN A 151 -13.74 -3.91 9.31
N ASN A 152 -12.75 -3.79 8.42
CA ASN A 152 -11.59 -4.70 8.41
C ASN A 152 -10.23 -3.98 8.38
N GLY A 153 -10.20 -2.65 8.35
CA GLY A 153 -9.00 -1.87 8.11
C GLY A 153 -8.40 -2.13 6.72
N TRP A 154 -7.08 -1.97 6.63
CA TRP A 154 -6.29 -2.26 5.44
C TRP A 154 -6.12 -3.76 5.22
N LYS A 155 -6.48 -4.24 4.03
CA LYS A 155 -6.23 -5.61 3.58
C LYS A 155 -5.50 -5.61 2.25
N CYS A 156 -4.47 -6.44 2.12
CA CYS A 156 -3.88 -6.75 0.81
C CYS A 156 -4.95 -7.48 0.01
N VAL A 157 -5.42 -6.87 -1.07
CA VAL A 157 -6.41 -7.47 -1.95
C VAL A 157 -5.71 -8.29 -3.02
N PHE A 158 -4.59 -7.78 -3.54
CA PHE A 158 -3.79 -8.48 -4.53
C PHE A 158 -2.35 -7.96 -4.61
N ASP A 159 -1.50 -8.74 -5.25
CA ASP A 159 -0.15 -8.42 -5.65
C ASP A 159 0.02 -8.59 -7.17
N PHE A 160 0.93 -7.81 -7.72
CA PHE A 160 1.35 -7.86 -9.12
C PHE A 160 2.83 -8.21 -9.14
N GLU A 161 3.16 -9.41 -9.60
CA GLU A 161 4.54 -9.85 -9.79
C GLU A 161 5.11 -9.30 -11.10
N TYR A 162 6.32 -8.74 -11.04
CA TYR A 162 7.03 -8.20 -12.19
C TYR A 162 8.32 -8.98 -12.42
N ASN A 163 8.23 -9.94 -13.34
CA ASN A 163 9.31 -10.89 -13.69
C ASN A 163 10.30 -10.29 -14.69
N SER A 164 10.86 -9.12 -14.40
CA SER A 164 11.87 -8.45 -15.24
C SER A 164 12.91 -7.75 -14.35
N ASP A 165 13.52 -6.68 -14.84
CA ASP A 165 14.44 -5.83 -14.09
C ASP A 165 13.79 -5.18 -12.86
N GLU A 166 14.61 -4.63 -11.96
CA GLU A 166 14.09 -3.91 -10.79
C GLU A 166 13.23 -2.72 -11.20
N ILE A 167 12.10 -2.56 -10.52
CA ILE A 167 11.16 -1.46 -10.72
C ILE A 167 11.82 -0.13 -10.30
N GLU A 168 11.91 0.83 -11.22
CA GLU A 168 12.37 2.19 -10.95
C GLU A 168 11.21 3.17 -10.70
N LEU A 169 10.17 3.16 -11.55
CA LEU A 169 8.98 4.00 -11.40
C LEU A 169 7.71 3.21 -11.71
N VAL A 170 6.64 3.52 -11.00
CA VAL A 170 5.31 2.98 -11.26
C VAL A 170 4.28 4.09 -11.25
N ASP A 171 3.31 3.98 -12.15
CA ASP A 171 2.01 4.58 -11.91
C ASP A 171 0.90 3.64 -12.37
N PHE A 172 -0.31 3.86 -11.89
CA PHE A 172 -1.49 3.10 -12.32
C PHE A 172 -2.74 3.96 -12.25
N VAL A 173 -3.76 3.54 -12.98
CA VAL A 173 -5.10 4.13 -12.90
C VAL A 173 -6.14 3.03 -12.77
N LEU A 174 -7.09 3.26 -11.86
CA LEU A 174 -8.31 2.46 -11.72
C LEU A 174 -9.48 3.27 -12.28
N GLU A 175 -9.92 2.96 -13.49
CA GLU A 175 -11.07 3.61 -14.08
C GLU A 175 -12.38 3.09 -13.47
N SER A 176 -13.24 4.02 -13.05
CA SER A 176 -14.52 3.71 -12.37
C SER A 176 -15.66 3.33 -13.33
N SER A 177 -15.36 2.90 -14.55
CA SER A 177 -16.39 2.47 -15.52
C SER A 177 -17.04 1.14 -15.10
N SER A 178 -18.14 0.77 -15.76
CA SER A 178 -18.90 -0.47 -15.50
C SER A 178 -18.06 -1.74 -15.60
N VAL A 179 -16.96 -1.68 -16.36
CA VAL A 179 -15.90 -2.67 -16.41
C VAL A 179 -14.65 -2.00 -15.87
N ARG A 180 -14.40 -2.08 -14.56
CA ARG A 180 -13.25 -1.43 -13.92
C ARG A 180 -11.95 -1.78 -14.66
N GLN A 181 -11.42 -0.83 -15.43
CA GLN A 181 -10.15 -1.00 -16.12
C GLN A 181 -9.03 -0.57 -15.19
N PHE A 182 -8.07 -1.47 -15.00
CA PHE A 182 -6.88 -1.28 -14.21
C PHE A 182 -5.71 -1.24 -15.18
N LEU A 183 -5.08 -0.09 -15.31
CA LEU A 183 -3.86 0.08 -16.09
C LEU A 183 -2.68 0.24 -15.16
N ILE A 184 -1.60 -0.50 -15.40
CA ILE A 184 -0.33 -0.37 -14.67
C ILE A 184 0.75 -0.01 -15.69
N ALA A 185 1.58 0.97 -15.37
CA ALA A 185 2.80 1.27 -16.09
C ALA A 185 3.98 1.06 -15.14
N ILE A 186 4.99 0.32 -15.60
CA ILE A 186 6.24 0.10 -14.86
C ILE A 186 7.39 0.53 -15.76
N TYR A 187 8.27 1.35 -15.21
CA TYR A 187 9.56 1.67 -15.80
C TYR A 187 10.67 0.99 -15.01
N SER A 188 11.51 0.24 -15.72
CA SER A 188 12.75 -0.36 -15.21
C SER A 188 13.90 0.05 -16.14
N LYS A 189 14.11 -0.68 -17.24
CA LYS A 189 14.96 -0.25 -18.38
C LYS A 189 14.13 0.31 -19.53
N GLU A 190 12.97 -0.28 -19.73
CA GLU A 190 11.94 0.15 -20.66
C GLU A 190 10.64 0.32 -19.90
N ILE A 191 9.63 0.86 -20.59
CA ILE A 191 8.34 1.08 -19.99
C ILE A 191 7.39 0.05 -20.57
N ILE A 192 6.73 -0.68 -19.68
CA ILE A 192 5.78 -1.72 -20.04
C ILE A 192 4.42 -1.35 -19.45
N LEU A 193 3.37 -1.59 -20.22
CA LEU A 193 1.98 -1.35 -19.84
C LEU A 193 1.24 -2.66 -19.68
N TRP A 194 0.45 -2.76 -18.62
CA TRP A 194 -0.48 -3.85 -18.38
C TRP A 194 -1.89 -3.33 -18.22
N LYS A 195 -2.85 -4.17 -18.58
CA LYS A 195 -4.27 -3.99 -18.36
C LYS A 195 -4.85 -5.25 -17.74
N ASN A 196 -5.77 -5.14 -16.79
CA ASN A 196 -6.53 -6.31 -16.34
C ASN A 196 -7.46 -6.85 -17.45
N GLY A 197 -7.59 -8.16 -17.54
CA GLY A 197 -8.47 -8.83 -18.50
C GLY A 197 -9.95 -8.44 -18.29
N GLU A 198 -10.65 -8.18 -19.39
CA GLU A 198 -12.10 -7.94 -19.39
C GLU A 198 -12.83 -9.29 -19.40
N ASN A 199 -13.50 -9.68 -18.32
CA ASN A 199 -14.51 -10.74 -18.42
C ASN A 199 -15.77 -10.15 -19.06
N LEU A 200 -15.90 -10.32 -20.37
CA LEU A 200 -17.14 -10.07 -21.12
C LEU A 200 -18.22 -11.14 -20.90
N HIS A 201 -17.95 -12.21 -20.16
CA HIS A 201 -18.95 -13.24 -19.85
C HIS A 201 -18.76 -13.82 -18.44
N ASN A 202 -19.61 -13.38 -17.51
CA ASN A 202 -20.34 -14.27 -16.60
C ASN A 202 -21.39 -13.46 -15.81
N ASN A 203 -22.60 -13.42 -16.37
CA ASN A 203 -23.84 -13.12 -15.65
C ASN A 203 -24.22 -14.24 -14.65
N ASN A 204 -23.25 -14.96 -14.09
CA ASN A 204 -23.51 -15.93 -13.06
C ASN A 204 -23.40 -15.21 -11.72
N GLN A 205 -24.58 -15.01 -11.12
CA GLN A 205 -24.78 -14.60 -9.74
C GLN A 205 -23.71 -15.24 -8.84
N TYR A 206 -22.72 -14.43 -8.42
CA TYR A 206 -22.01 -14.71 -7.19
C TYR A 206 -23.06 -14.54 -6.09
N ASN A 207 -23.67 -15.65 -5.66
CA ASN A 207 -24.52 -15.66 -4.47
C ASN A 207 -23.62 -15.36 -3.27
N ASP A 208 -23.62 -14.10 -2.82
CA ASP A 208 -23.04 -13.71 -1.54
C ASP A 208 -23.84 -14.42 -0.45
N PRO A 209 -23.23 -15.36 0.33
CA PRO A 209 -23.96 -16.07 1.38
C PRO A 209 -24.46 -15.14 2.49
N TYR A 210 -24.04 -13.87 2.51
CA TYR A 210 -24.35 -12.91 3.56
C TYR A 210 -25.22 -11.73 3.11
N ASN A 211 -25.57 -11.65 1.82
CA ASN A 211 -26.53 -10.68 1.27
C ASN A 211 -26.39 -9.26 1.89
N ASP A 212 -25.15 -8.75 2.01
CA ASP A 212 -24.84 -7.48 2.67
C ASP A 212 -25.15 -6.30 1.73
N PRO A 213 -26.17 -5.48 2.01
CA PRO A 213 -26.58 -4.36 1.14
C PRO A 213 -25.56 -3.21 1.10
N TYR A 214 -24.54 -3.23 1.98
CA TYR A 214 -23.48 -2.21 2.02
C TYR A 214 -22.16 -2.66 1.39
N ARG A 215 -22.07 -3.91 0.90
CA ARG A 215 -20.94 -4.31 0.07
C ARG A 215 -21.05 -3.59 -1.28
N PRO A 216 -20.08 -2.73 -1.67
CA PRO A 216 -19.99 -2.32 -3.07
C PRO A 216 -19.93 -3.60 -3.90
N ARG A 217 -20.69 -3.68 -5.01
CA ARG A 217 -20.64 -4.78 -5.97
C ARG A 217 -19.21 -4.91 -6.50
N ARG A 218 -18.36 -5.61 -5.75
CA ARG A 218 -16.96 -5.85 -6.08
C ARG A 218 -16.98 -6.97 -7.10
N VAL A 219 -16.97 -6.63 -8.38
CA VAL A 219 -16.37 -7.55 -9.35
C VAL A 219 -14.94 -7.77 -8.86
N PRO A 220 -14.53 -9.01 -8.51
CA PRO A 220 -13.15 -9.28 -8.15
C PRO A 220 -12.27 -8.80 -9.29
N ILE A 221 -11.26 -7.97 -8.98
CA ILE A 221 -10.18 -7.76 -9.94
C ILE A 221 -9.51 -9.13 -10.04
N GLU A 222 -9.71 -9.84 -11.15
CA GLU A 222 -9.05 -11.13 -11.36
C GLU A 222 -7.56 -10.86 -11.60
N ILE A 223 -6.81 -11.06 -10.52
CA ILE A 223 -5.38 -10.76 -10.34
C ILE A 223 -4.54 -11.53 -11.37
N ASP A 224 -4.98 -12.72 -11.76
CA ASP A 224 -4.28 -13.64 -12.66
C ASP A 224 -4.43 -13.28 -14.15
N LYS A 225 -5.02 -12.13 -14.48
CA LYS A 225 -5.36 -11.75 -15.87
C LYS A 225 -4.80 -10.40 -16.30
N PHE A 226 -3.75 -9.89 -15.66
CA PHE A 226 -3.06 -8.74 -16.25
C PHE A 226 -2.40 -9.17 -17.57
N ILE A 227 -2.87 -8.58 -18.66
CA ILE A 227 -2.27 -8.73 -19.98
C ILE A 227 -1.38 -7.54 -20.24
N GLU A 228 -0.21 -7.82 -20.78
CA GLU A 228 0.65 -6.79 -21.32
C GLU A 228 0.01 -6.20 -22.59
N ILE A 229 -0.03 -4.87 -22.68
CA ILE A 229 -0.65 -4.14 -23.78
C ILE A 229 0.33 -3.28 -24.57
N GLY A 230 1.59 -3.21 -24.14
CA GLY A 230 2.63 -2.50 -24.89
C GLY A 230 3.95 -2.36 -24.15
N HIS A 231 5.00 -2.17 -24.94
CA HIS A 231 6.36 -1.83 -24.53
C HIS A 231 6.83 -0.61 -25.30
N TYR A 232 7.49 0.31 -24.63
CA TYR A 232 8.03 1.51 -25.26
C TYR A 232 9.25 2.03 -24.53
N ASN A 233 10.12 2.64 -25.31
CA ASN A 233 11.37 3.20 -24.84
C ASN A 233 11.53 4.60 -25.44
N LEU A 234 11.71 5.58 -24.57
CA LEU A 234 12.11 6.92 -24.97
C LEU A 234 13.58 6.89 -25.41
N LYS A 235 13.82 6.88 -26.72
CA LYS A 235 15.15 6.67 -27.30
C LYS A 235 16.23 7.52 -26.63
N ASN A 236 17.26 6.87 -26.08
CA ASN A 236 18.41 7.49 -25.42
C ASN A 236 18.05 8.41 -24.25
N CYS A 237 16.93 8.20 -23.57
CA CYS A 237 16.50 9.01 -22.45
C CYS A 237 16.18 8.14 -21.22
N ARG A 238 16.65 8.56 -20.04
CA ARG A 238 16.19 8.01 -18.77
C ARG A 238 14.89 8.72 -18.36
N VAL A 239 13.87 7.95 -18.02
CA VAL A 239 12.59 8.49 -17.58
C VAL A 239 12.73 8.98 -16.14
N ASP A 240 12.49 10.27 -15.92
CA ASP A 240 12.55 10.90 -14.59
C ASP A 240 11.17 10.95 -13.93
N SER A 241 10.09 10.84 -14.70
CA SER A 241 8.71 10.85 -14.18
C SER A 241 7.79 10.05 -15.10
N LEU A 242 6.94 9.22 -14.49
CA LEU A 242 5.99 8.32 -15.12
C LEU A 242 4.65 8.53 -14.42
N PHE A 243 3.61 8.95 -15.14
CA PHE A 243 2.29 9.11 -14.55
C PHE A 243 1.14 9.09 -15.54
N PHE A 244 -0.03 8.67 -15.09
CA PHE A 244 -1.27 8.69 -15.85
C PHE A 244 -1.99 10.05 -15.74
N ILE A 245 -2.59 10.46 -16.86
CA ILE A 245 -3.69 11.44 -16.92
C ILE A 245 -4.86 10.71 -17.60
N ARG A 246 -5.86 10.31 -16.80
CA ARG A 246 -6.85 9.29 -17.21
C ARG A 246 -6.15 8.01 -17.67
N SER A 247 -6.53 7.44 -18.80
CA SER A 247 -5.89 6.27 -19.44
C SER A 247 -4.70 6.62 -20.34
N GLN A 248 -4.26 7.88 -20.36
CA GLN A 248 -3.09 8.30 -21.13
C GLN A 248 -1.88 8.32 -20.22
N LEU A 249 -0.83 7.60 -20.61
CA LEU A 249 0.41 7.62 -19.85
C LEU A 249 1.32 8.74 -20.35
N VAL A 250 1.84 9.52 -19.41
CA VAL A 250 2.85 10.55 -19.62
C VAL A 250 4.18 10.10 -19.04
N THR A 251 5.24 10.35 -19.79
CA THR A 251 6.63 10.06 -19.43
C THR A 251 7.47 11.31 -19.69
N LEU A 252 8.29 11.69 -18.72
CA LEU A 252 9.12 12.91 -18.82
C LEU A 252 10.60 12.57 -18.67
N CYS A 253 11.39 13.13 -19.59
CA CYS A 253 12.85 13.21 -19.54
C CYS A 253 13.24 14.63 -19.17
N LYS A 254 13.32 14.94 -17.88
CA LYS A 254 13.45 16.31 -17.41
C LYS A 254 14.70 16.98 -17.98
N LYS A 255 15.84 16.30 -17.90
CA LYS A 255 17.13 16.84 -18.39
C LYS A 255 17.19 17.04 -19.91
N LYS A 256 16.37 16.33 -20.69
CA LYS A 256 16.33 16.44 -22.15
C LYS A 256 15.10 17.18 -22.66
N GLY A 257 14.24 17.69 -21.79
CA GLY A 257 12.98 18.29 -22.22
C GLY A 257 12.01 17.35 -22.92
N ARG A 258 12.27 16.05 -22.93
CA ARG A 258 11.49 15.11 -23.76
C ARG A 258 10.23 14.68 -23.03
N ILE A 259 9.14 14.70 -23.76
CA ILE A 259 7.82 14.27 -23.31
C ILE A 259 7.40 13.10 -24.19
N GLY A 260 7.02 11.99 -23.57
CA GLY A 260 6.36 10.87 -24.24
C GLY A 260 4.94 10.72 -23.72
N ILE A 261 3.96 10.67 -24.61
CA ILE A 261 2.56 10.41 -24.28
C ILE A 261 2.10 9.16 -25.01
N TRP A 262 1.77 8.13 -24.27
CA TRP A 262 1.17 6.92 -24.81
C TRP A 262 -0.35 7.00 -24.77
N LYS A 263 -0.99 6.78 -25.92
CA LYS A 263 -2.43 6.74 -26.10
C LYS A 263 -2.80 5.79 -27.24
N ASN A 264 -3.77 4.90 -27.01
CA ASN A 264 -4.31 3.98 -28.02
C ASN A 264 -3.21 3.20 -28.78
N SER A 265 -2.28 2.60 -28.04
CA SER A 265 -1.14 1.84 -28.60
C SER A 265 -0.19 2.65 -29.48
N ARG A 266 -0.21 3.98 -29.37
CA ARG A 266 0.74 4.88 -30.05
C ARG A 266 1.46 5.74 -29.03
N LEU A 267 2.76 5.89 -29.22
CA LEU A 267 3.59 6.81 -28.47
C LEU A 267 3.79 8.09 -29.29
N PHE A 268 3.50 9.23 -28.68
CA PHE A 268 3.76 10.56 -29.20
C PHE A 268 4.92 11.14 -28.41
N GLU A 269 6.00 11.54 -29.09
CA GLU A 269 7.21 12.06 -28.44
C GLU A 269 7.51 13.46 -28.95
N GLN A 270 7.87 14.37 -28.05
CA GLN A 270 8.33 15.70 -28.44
C GLN A 270 9.34 16.25 -27.44
N ASP A 271 10.37 16.90 -27.96
CA ASP A 271 11.31 17.68 -27.15
C ASP A 271 10.77 19.10 -26.96
N LEU A 272 10.76 19.59 -25.73
CA LEU A 272 10.58 21.02 -25.47
C LEU A 272 11.76 21.77 -26.06
N LYS A 273 11.46 22.72 -26.94
CA LYS A 273 12.47 23.56 -27.56
C LYS A 273 12.10 25.03 -27.46
N GLU A 274 13.13 25.85 -27.36
CA GLU A 274 13.04 27.30 -27.49
C GLU A 274 14.21 27.78 -28.36
N ASN A 275 13.89 28.52 -29.43
CA ASN A 275 14.89 28.98 -30.41
C ASN A 275 15.84 27.85 -30.88
N ASP A 276 15.25 26.68 -31.22
CA ASP A 276 15.94 25.44 -31.61
C ASP A 276 16.84 24.78 -30.54
N THR A 277 16.90 25.34 -29.33
CA THR A 277 17.61 24.74 -28.19
C THR A 277 16.67 23.90 -27.34
N VAL A 278 17.14 22.74 -26.87
CA VAL A 278 16.35 21.85 -26.00
C VAL A 278 16.23 22.47 -24.60
N SER A 279 15.00 22.56 -24.10
CA SER A 279 14.66 23.10 -22.79
C SER A 279 14.60 22.00 -21.73
N VAL A 280 15.14 22.23 -20.53
CA VAL A 280 15.03 21.29 -19.40
C VAL A 280 13.68 21.49 -18.71
N ILE A 281 12.98 20.41 -18.34
CA ILE A 281 11.77 20.49 -17.51
C ILE A 281 12.19 20.67 -16.05
N THR A 282 11.90 21.83 -15.48
CA THR A 282 12.24 22.20 -14.10
C THR A 282 11.15 21.82 -13.11
N ALA A 283 9.89 21.90 -13.54
CA ALA A 283 8.72 21.51 -12.74
C ALA A 283 7.58 21.05 -13.66
N PHE A 284 6.64 20.30 -13.11
CA PHE A 284 5.41 19.94 -13.80
C PHE A 284 4.25 19.74 -12.83
N ASN A 285 3.03 19.88 -13.33
CA ASN A 285 1.83 19.49 -12.60
C ASN A 285 0.72 19.09 -13.57
N LYS A 286 -0.23 18.27 -13.11
CA LYS A 286 -1.41 17.87 -13.86
C LYS A 286 -2.68 18.35 -13.15
N THR A 287 -3.67 18.77 -13.91
CA THR A 287 -5.00 19.10 -13.36
C THR A 287 -5.90 17.87 -13.35
N MET A 288 -6.97 17.91 -12.56
CA MET A 288 -8.03 16.89 -12.62
C MET A 288 -8.80 16.89 -13.96
N MET A 289 -8.67 17.96 -14.76
CA MET A 289 -9.46 18.25 -15.96
C MET A 289 -8.72 17.94 -17.27
N ASP A 290 -7.59 17.21 -17.23
CA ASP A 290 -6.79 16.75 -18.37
C ASP A 290 -5.74 17.71 -18.94
N TYR A 291 -5.34 18.73 -18.17
CA TYR A 291 -4.23 19.60 -18.56
C TYR A 291 -2.93 19.18 -17.88
N LEU A 292 -1.84 19.15 -18.65
CA LEU A 292 -0.47 19.00 -18.18
C LEU A 292 0.27 20.33 -18.35
N PHE A 293 0.83 20.83 -17.26
CA PHE A 293 1.68 22.01 -17.23
C PHE A 293 3.14 21.60 -17.03
N LEU A 294 4.05 22.18 -17.83
CA LEU A 294 5.50 21.92 -17.76
C LEU A 294 6.23 23.26 -17.69
N CYS A 295 7.12 23.45 -16.72
CA CYS A 295 7.97 24.62 -16.63
C CYS A 295 9.35 24.31 -17.20
N SER A 296 9.95 25.24 -17.93
CA SER A 296 11.32 25.12 -18.43
C SER A 296 12.35 25.90 -17.61
N ASN A 297 13.63 25.65 -17.89
CA ASN A 297 14.75 26.45 -17.39
C ASN A 297 14.91 27.80 -18.10
N HIS A 298 14.07 28.12 -19.07
CA HIS A 298 14.08 29.39 -19.80
C HIS A 298 12.90 30.30 -19.43
N GLY A 299 12.23 30.02 -18.31
CA GLY A 299 11.10 30.84 -17.84
C GLY A 299 9.81 30.63 -18.63
N VAL A 300 9.67 29.52 -19.36
CA VAL A 300 8.46 29.19 -20.14
C VAL A 300 7.60 28.18 -19.39
N ILE A 301 6.29 28.43 -19.35
CA ILE A 301 5.28 27.46 -18.94
C ILE A 301 4.57 26.95 -20.18
N TYR A 302 4.69 25.65 -20.43
CA TYR A 302 3.99 24.95 -21.49
C TYR A 302 2.71 24.30 -20.97
N LEU A 303 1.67 24.27 -21.80
CA LEU A 303 0.39 23.65 -21.57
C LEU A 303 0.09 22.62 -22.66
N ILE A 304 -0.18 21.39 -22.23
CA ILE A 304 -0.65 20.29 -23.07
C ILE A 304 -2.08 19.94 -22.66
N ASP A 305 -3.00 20.03 -23.63
CA ASP A 305 -4.39 19.62 -23.48
C ASP A 305 -4.53 18.16 -23.89
N MET A 306 -4.66 17.27 -22.91
CA MET A 306 -4.67 15.82 -23.15
C MET A 306 -5.95 15.34 -23.84
N GLN A 307 -7.02 16.15 -23.90
CA GLN A 307 -8.23 15.79 -24.64
C GLN A 307 -8.06 15.95 -26.16
N LYS A 308 -7.18 16.86 -26.58
CA LYS A 308 -6.96 17.16 -28.01
C LYS A 308 -6.07 16.14 -28.72
N LEU A 309 -5.51 15.14 -28.01
CA LEU A 309 -4.75 14.04 -28.61
C LEU A 309 -5.68 12.99 -29.26
N PRO A 310 -5.41 12.45 -30.46
CA PRO A 310 -4.32 12.77 -31.39
C PRO A 310 -4.72 13.82 -32.45
N PHE A 311 -5.86 14.50 -32.25
CA PHE A 311 -6.62 15.18 -33.31
C PHE A 311 -5.93 16.37 -33.98
N ARG A 312 -4.71 16.76 -33.61
CA ARG A 312 -4.13 18.03 -34.06
C ARG A 312 -2.60 17.99 -34.22
N LEU A 313 -2.19 17.67 -35.44
CA LEU A 313 -1.16 18.27 -36.32
C LEU A 313 -0.75 17.21 -37.35
N SER A 314 -0.36 17.62 -38.56
CA SER A 314 0.36 16.75 -39.49
C SER A 314 1.63 16.25 -38.80
N ASP A 315 1.90 14.95 -38.88
CA ASP A 315 3.17 14.31 -38.48
C ASP A 315 3.39 13.95 -37.00
N GLY A 316 2.34 13.65 -36.22
CA GLY A 316 2.51 12.92 -34.96
C GLY A 316 3.17 13.69 -33.81
N ASP A 317 3.28 15.01 -33.95
CA ASP A 317 3.74 15.93 -32.91
C ASP A 317 2.67 16.17 -31.84
N LEU A 318 3.11 16.56 -30.64
CA LEU A 318 2.25 16.98 -29.54
C LEU A 318 1.86 18.46 -29.70
N LEU A 319 0.59 18.79 -29.45
CA LEU A 319 0.18 20.19 -29.35
C LEU A 319 0.62 20.76 -27.99
N ILE A 320 1.81 21.35 -27.96
CA ILE A 320 2.38 22.03 -26.80
C ILE A 320 2.19 23.55 -26.99
N ASN A 321 1.37 24.17 -26.14
CA ASN A 321 1.14 25.61 -26.20
C ASN A 321 2.03 26.32 -25.17
N GLU A 322 2.63 27.45 -25.55
CA GLU A 322 3.19 28.38 -24.59
C GLU A 322 2.03 29.07 -23.84
N PHE A 323 1.93 28.80 -22.54
CA PHE A 323 0.93 29.40 -21.67
C PHE A 323 1.42 30.73 -21.08
N TYR A 324 2.71 30.78 -20.74
CA TYR A 324 3.36 31.95 -20.16
C TYR A 324 4.85 31.90 -20.46
N LYS A 325 5.47 33.08 -20.55
CA LYS A 325 6.91 33.25 -20.67
C LYS A 325 7.33 34.46 -19.84
N ASP A 326 8.40 34.28 -19.06
CA ASP A 326 9.02 35.38 -18.34
C ASP A 326 9.40 36.50 -19.33
N PRO A 327 9.16 37.77 -18.96
CA PRO A 327 9.33 38.93 -19.84
C PRO A 327 10.78 39.19 -20.28
#